data_AF-A0A0D2ZXH1-F1
#
_entry.id   AF-A0A0D2ZXH1-F1
#
_cell.length_a   1.000
_cell.length_b   1.000
_cell.length_c   1.000
_cell.angle_alpha   90.00
_cell.angle_beta   90.00
_cell.angle_gamma   90.00
#
_symmetry.space_group_name_H-M   'P 1'
#
loop_
_entity.id
_entity.type
_entity.pdbx_description
1 polymer ?
#
loop_
_entity_poly.entity_id
_entity_poly.type
_entity_poly.pdbx_seq_one_letter_code
_entity_poly.pdbx_strand_id
1 'polypeptide(L)'
;FRRARNHYEGSGQKFSIRLLPDKGKGKEYDLPSTSEVAGLIVGDMSSTIGERDIVVQFQSDTFQQIRDDHPLYMSHQYPLLFPYGEYGFHPEIPLQLEIGTSRTRQFLTIRQYYAAQIQTRLNQGMTLVKGDRLLHQYAVDIFTTIEEDRLRWARNNQDVLRAELNSNVLDAVSKGDADAKIIGQRFILPPSFTGRPRYLVEKYHDAMAICREYGNPDLFITMTANPNW
;
A
#
# COMPACT_ATOMS: atom_id res chain seq x y z
N PHE A 1 -12.73 23.51 6.92
CA PHE A 1 -13.96 23.94 7.62
C PHE A 1 -14.52 25.30 7.20
N ARG A 2 -13.76 26.41 7.15
CA ARG A 2 -14.31 27.73 6.74
C ARG A 2 -14.89 27.76 5.31
N ARG A 3 -14.28 27.08 4.34
CA ARG A 3 -14.78 27.06 2.95
C ARG A 3 -15.94 26.11 2.68
N ALA A 4 -16.02 24.96 3.37
CA ALA A 4 -17.18 24.07 3.31
C ALA A 4 -18.45 24.77 3.85
N ARG A 5 -18.30 25.57 4.90
CA ARG A 5 -19.36 26.48 5.39
C ARG A 5 -19.77 27.50 4.31
N ASN A 6 -18.81 28.17 3.69
CA ASN A 6 -19.10 29.16 2.64
C ASN A 6 -19.77 28.53 1.39
N HIS A 7 -19.47 27.26 1.07
CA HIS A 7 -20.10 26.54 -0.03
C HIS A 7 -21.55 26.12 0.29
N TYR A 8 -21.84 25.79 1.56
CA TYR A 8 -23.20 25.55 2.06
C TYR A 8 -24.03 26.85 2.08
N GLU A 9 -23.41 27.98 2.37
CA GLU A 9 -24.06 29.31 2.29
C GLU A 9 -24.34 29.74 0.84
N GLY A 10 -23.64 29.21 -0.16
CA GLY A 10 -23.76 29.60 -1.58
C GLY A 10 -24.47 28.62 -2.52
N SER A 11 -24.57 27.33 -2.18
CA SER A 11 -25.21 26.30 -3.02
C SER A 11 -26.11 25.40 -2.17
N GLY A 12 -27.42 25.49 -2.39
CA GLY A 12 -28.46 24.81 -1.61
C GLY A 12 -28.58 23.30 -1.84
N GLN A 13 -27.51 22.58 -2.16
CA GLN A 13 -27.56 21.12 -2.20
C GLN A 13 -27.42 20.58 -0.78
N LYS A 14 -28.52 20.02 -0.26
CA LYS A 14 -28.51 19.28 1.00
C LYS A 14 -27.69 18.01 0.77
N PHE A 15 -26.59 17.82 1.48
CA PHE A 15 -25.88 16.55 1.53
C PHE A 15 -26.08 15.93 2.92
N SER A 16 -26.35 14.63 3.00
CA SER A 16 -26.46 13.91 4.27
C SER A 16 -25.32 12.89 4.33
N ILE A 17 -24.31 13.20 5.12
CA ILE A 17 -23.26 12.24 5.46
C ILE A 17 -23.70 11.55 6.74
N ARG A 18 -24.13 10.30 6.64
CA ARG A 18 -24.35 9.44 7.82
C ARG A 18 -23.10 8.62 8.05
N LEU A 19 -22.26 9.08 8.98
CA LEU A 19 -21.25 8.23 9.58
C LEU A 19 -21.99 7.21 10.43
N LEU A 20 -21.99 5.95 9.99
CA LEU A 20 -22.51 4.87 10.80
C LEU A 20 -21.47 4.60 11.90
N PRO A 21 -21.76 4.90 13.17
CA PRO A 21 -20.87 4.47 14.23
C PRO A 21 -20.83 2.94 14.19
N ASP A 22 -19.62 2.37 14.20
CA ASP A 22 -19.48 0.94 14.47
C ASP A 22 -20.22 0.64 15.78
N LYS A 23 -21.00 -0.45 15.80
CA LYS A 23 -21.81 -0.83 16.96
C LYS A 23 -20.86 -1.35 18.03
N GLY A 24 -20.28 -0.41 18.78
CA GLY A 24 -19.61 -0.60 20.07
C GLY A 24 -18.96 -1.97 20.25
N LYS A 25 -17.88 -2.25 19.52
CA LYS A 25 -16.86 -3.15 20.08
C LYS A 25 -16.12 -2.33 21.14
N GLY A 26 -16.09 -2.87 22.36
CA GLY A 26 -15.74 -2.17 23.58
C GLY A 26 -14.40 -1.42 23.55
N LYS A 27 -14.29 -0.45 24.47
CA LYS A 27 -13.12 0.37 24.84
C LYS A 27 -11.83 0.08 24.03
N GLU A 28 -11.57 0.95 23.08
CA GLU A 28 -10.43 0.95 22.16
C GLU A 28 -9.09 1.38 22.80
N TYR A 29 -8.97 1.32 24.14
CA TYR A 29 -7.80 1.80 24.91
C TYR A 29 -7.43 0.90 26.10
N ASP A 30 -7.62 -0.41 26.01
CA ASP A 30 -6.90 -1.29 26.93
C ASP A 30 -5.49 -1.53 26.38
N LEU A 31 -4.48 -1.34 27.24
CA LEU A 31 -3.10 -1.71 26.91
C LEU A 31 -3.07 -3.18 26.49
N PRO A 32 -2.43 -3.56 25.37
CA PRO A 32 -2.30 -4.96 25.00
C PRO A 32 -1.52 -5.67 26.11
N SER A 33 -2.17 -6.61 26.80
CA SER A 33 -1.56 -7.38 27.90
C SER A 33 -0.73 -8.57 27.41
N THR A 34 -0.63 -8.77 26.09
CA THR A 34 0.07 -9.89 25.47
C THR A 34 0.98 -9.42 24.35
N SER A 35 2.19 -10.00 24.27
CA SER A 35 3.21 -9.72 23.25
C SER A 35 2.92 -10.30 21.88
N GLU A 36 1.72 -10.85 21.66
CA GLU A 36 1.31 -11.49 20.42
C GLU A 36 -0.03 -10.92 19.96
N VAL A 37 -0.04 -10.42 18.72
CA VAL A 37 -1.25 -9.97 18.01
C VAL A 37 -1.60 -11.06 17.00
N ALA A 38 -2.69 -11.79 17.25
CA ALA A 38 -3.21 -12.77 16.31
C ALA A 38 -4.27 -12.12 15.41
N GLY A 39 -4.03 -12.07 14.10
CA GLY A 39 -5.02 -11.68 13.11
C GLY A 39 -5.90 -12.87 12.73
N LEU A 40 -7.19 -12.83 13.08
CA LEU A 40 -8.17 -13.82 12.64
C LEU A 40 -8.73 -13.42 11.27
N ILE A 41 -8.33 -14.12 10.21
CA ILE A 41 -8.96 -13.99 8.89
C ILE A 41 -10.18 -14.91 8.88
N VAL A 42 -11.38 -14.33 8.94
CA VAL A 42 -12.64 -15.09 8.87
C VAL A 42 -13.02 -15.27 7.39
N GLY A 43 -12.92 -16.51 6.89
CA GLY A 43 -13.37 -16.90 5.55
C GLY A 43 -12.55 -18.07 4.98
N ASP A 44 -13.14 -18.80 4.03
CA ASP A 44 -12.45 -19.87 3.30
C ASP A 44 -11.37 -19.23 2.40
N MET A 45 -10.12 -19.70 2.45
CA MET A 45 -8.98 -19.06 1.74
C MET A 45 -9.16 -19.00 0.20
N SER A 46 -10.18 -19.66 -0.34
CA SER A 46 -10.55 -19.58 -1.76
C SER A 46 -11.41 -18.36 -2.10
N SER A 47 -12.06 -17.70 -1.13
CA SER A 47 -13.06 -16.64 -1.36
C SER A 47 -12.87 -15.37 -0.53
N THR A 48 -11.76 -15.21 0.19
CA THR A 48 -11.44 -13.96 0.92
C THR A 48 -10.81 -12.89 0.04
N ILE A 49 -11.36 -12.67 -1.16
CA ILE A 49 -11.11 -11.43 -1.90
C ILE A 49 -12.20 -10.49 -1.42
N GLY A 50 -12.02 -9.92 -0.22
CA GLY A 50 -12.80 -8.76 0.16
C GLY A 50 -12.40 -7.64 -0.77
N GLU A 51 -13.19 -7.39 -1.81
CA GLU A 51 -13.01 -6.20 -2.64
C GLU A 51 -13.31 -5.00 -1.75
N ARG A 52 -12.34 -4.10 -1.61
CA ARG A 52 -12.55 -2.84 -0.90
C ARG A 52 -13.41 -1.95 -1.79
N ASP A 53 -14.58 -1.57 -1.29
CA ASP A 53 -15.50 -0.72 -2.01
C ASP A 53 -16.18 0.29 -1.09
N ILE A 54 -16.67 1.36 -1.71
CA ILE A 54 -17.49 2.38 -1.08
C ILE A 54 -18.78 2.44 -1.88
N VAL A 55 -19.89 2.12 -1.23
CA VAL A 55 -21.21 2.25 -1.83
C VAL A 55 -21.77 3.63 -1.50
N VAL A 56 -21.99 4.45 -2.53
CA VAL A 56 -22.57 5.78 -2.43
C VAL A 56 -24.01 5.73 -2.95
N GLN A 57 -24.95 6.26 -2.16
CA GLN A 57 -26.34 6.41 -2.58
C GLN A 57 -26.61 7.89 -2.90
N PHE A 58 -27.00 8.17 -4.14
CA PHE A 58 -27.48 9.49 -4.51
C PHE A 58 -28.88 9.73 -3.92
N GLN A 59 -29.24 11.00 -3.67
CA GLN A 59 -30.60 11.36 -3.25
C GLN A 59 -31.68 10.99 -4.27
N SER A 60 -31.28 10.68 -5.49
CA SER A 60 -32.13 10.09 -6.55
C SER A 60 -32.29 8.57 -6.42
N ASP A 61 -31.95 7.98 -5.27
CA ASP A 61 -32.11 6.57 -4.93
C ASP A 61 -31.29 5.58 -5.77
N THR A 62 -30.24 6.07 -6.44
CA THR A 62 -29.32 5.22 -7.22
C THR A 62 -28.08 4.89 -6.40
N PHE A 63 -27.78 3.60 -6.27
CA PHE A 63 -26.53 3.11 -5.69
C PHE A 63 -25.42 3.10 -6.73
N GLN A 64 -24.26 3.64 -6.36
CA GLN A 64 -23.02 3.53 -7.12
C GLN A 64 -21.95 2.92 -6.23
N GLN A 65 -21.31 1.87 -6.75
CA GLN A 65 -20.20 1.20 -6.09
C GLN A 65 -18.90 1.78 -6.63
N ILE A 66 -18.09 2.33 -5.73
CA ILE A 66 -16.76 2.86 -6.02
C ILE A 66 -15.76 1.84 -5.51
N ARG A 67 -15.04 1.20 -6.42
CA ARG A 67 -13.98 0.24 -6.10
C ARG A 67 -12.70 0.97 -5.68
N ASP A 68 -11.78 0.22 -5.09
CA ASP A 68 -10.45 0.68 -4.64
C ASP A 68 -9.56 1.27 -5.76
N ASP A 69 -9.72 0.79 -6.99
CA ASP A 69 -9.04 1.26 -8.19
C ASP A 69 -9.60 2.58 -8.73
N HIS A 70 -10.73 3.05 -8.20
CA HIS A 70 -11.36 4.26 -8.66
C HIS A 70 -10.65 5.51 -8.09
N PRO A 71 -10.37 6.55 -8.89
CA PRO A 71 -9.64 7.73 -8.43
C PRO A 71 -10.32 8.47 -7.27
N LEU A 72 -11.65 8.38 -7.16
CA LEU A 72 -12.42 8.99 -6.07
C LEU A 72 -12.48 8.16 -4.77
N TYR A 73 -11.93 6.94 -4.75
CA TYR A 73 -12.02 6.05 -3.59
C TYR A 73 -11.50 6.72 -2.31
N MET A 74 -10.26 7.24 -2.34
CA MET A 74 -9.64 7.85 -1.15
C MET A 74 -10.37 9.11 -0.67
N SER A 75 -10.91 9.91 -1.58
CA SER A 75 -11.64 11.12 -1.19
C SER A 75 -13.01 10.80 -0.60
N HIS A 76 -13.64 9.71 -1.02
CA HIS A 76 -14.90 9.23 -0.43
C HIS A 76 -14.69 8.49 0.88
N GLN A 77 -13.54 7.81 1.05
CA GLN A 77 -13.15 7.19 2.32
C GLN A 77 -12.81 8.24 3.38
N TYR A 78 -12.18 9.34 2.97
CA TYR A 78 -11.75 10.42 3.85
C TYR A 78 -12.33 11.81 3.47
N PRO A 79 -13.65 12.01 3.53
CA PRO A 79 -14.26 13.29 3.12
C PRO A 79 -13.78 14.49 3.95
N LEU A 80 -13.34 14.27 5.19
CA LEU A 80 -12.81 15.31 6.07
C LEU A 80 -11.40 15.78 5.63
N LEU A 81 -10.58 14.88 5.08
CA LEU A 81 -9.29 15.23 4.50
C LEU A 81 -9.46 15.87 3.12
N PHE A 82 -10.46 15.42 2.36
CA PHE A 82 -10.76 15.83 0.98
C PHE A 82 -12.14 16.46 0.85
N PRO A 83 -12.39 17.66 1.42
CA PRO A 83 -13.72 18.26 1.48
C PRO A 83 -14.31 18.64 0.11
N TYR A 84 -13.51 18.62 -0.95
CA TYR A 84 -13.95 18.91 -2.33
C TYR A 84 -14.07 17.66 -3.20
N GLY A 85 -13.85 16.45 -2.65
CA GLY A 85 -13.84 15.23 -3.45
C GLY A 85 -12.70 15.21 -4.47
N GLU A 86 -11.50 15.62 -4.06
CA GLU A 86 -10.32 15.65 -4.93
C GLU A 86 -10.06 14.27 -5.55
N TYR A 87 -9.61 14.26 -6.81
CA TYR A 87 -9.23 13.03 -7.49
C TYR A 87 -7.92 12.50 -6.92
N GLY A 88 -7.95 11.25 -6.50
CA GLY A 88 -6.80 10.46 -6.07
C GLY A 88 -5.95 9.97 -7.24
N PHE A 89 -5.20 8.89 -7.00
CA PHE A 89 -4.33 8.29 -8.02
C PHE A 89 -5.16 7.69 -9.17
N HIS A 90 -4.64 7.84 -10.40
CA HIS A 90 -5.04 7.02 -11.54
C HIS A 90 -3.80 6.67 -12.39
N PRO A 91 -3.79 5.55 -13.13
CA PRO A 91 -2.60 5.07 -13.85
C PRO A 91 -2.07 6.01 -14.94
N GLU A 92 -2.94 6.86 -15.50
CA GLU A 92 -2.64 7.73 -16.64
C GLU A 92 -2.05 9.10 -16.22
N ILE A 93 -1.66 9.28 -14.95
CA ILE A 93 -1.01 10.53 -14.50
C ILE A 93 0.40 10.62 -15.12
N PRO A 94 0.70 11.64 -15.94
CA PRO A 94 2.00 11.76 -16.59
C PRO A 94 3.10 12.09 -15.57
N LEU A 95 4.26 11.50 -15.76
CA LEU A 95 5.46 11.83 -14.99
C LEU A 95 6.12 13.07 -15.62
N GLN A 96 6.12 14.20 -14.90
CA GLN A 96 6.86 15.38 -15.33
C GLN A 96 8.35 15.17 -15.04
N LEU A 97 9.15 15.02 -16.09
CA LEU A 97 10.60 14.86 -16.02
C LEU A 97 11.28 16.23 -16.12
N GLU A 98 12.32 16.45 -15.31
CA GLU A 98 13.23 17.57 -15.53
C GLU A 98 14.06 17.33 -16.79
N ILE A 99 14.31 18.40 -17.54
CA ILE A 99 15.06 18.40 -18.81
C ILE A 99 16.45 17.80 -18.55
N GLY A 100 16.73 16.64 -19.14
CA GLY A 100 18.03 15.94 -19.03
C GLY A 100 17.99 14.61 -18.29
N THR A 101 16.86 14.21 -17.70
CA THR A 101 16.71 12.87 -17.09
C THR A 101 16.09 11.87 -18.07
N SER A 102 16.89 10.92 -18.57
CA SER A 102 16.38 9.80 -19.38
C SER A 102 15.75 8.75 -18.48
N ARG A 103 14.46 8.91 -18.17
CA ARG A 103 13.66 7.84 -17.56
C ARG A 103 12.79 7.20 -18.63
N THR A 104 12.84 5.87 -18.71
CA THR A 104 12.03 5.07 -19.63
C THR A 104 10.54 5.08 -19.30
N ARG A 105 10.16 5.46 -18.07
CA ARG A 105 8.79 5.38 -17.56
C ARG A 105 8.03 6.70 -17.77
N GLN A 106 6.90 6.62 -18.46
CA GLN A 106 6.08 7.78 -18.85
C GLN A 106 5.05 8.21 -17.79
N PHE A 107 4.56 7.28 -16.97
CA PHE A 107 3.51 7.55 -15.98
C PHE A 107 4.05 7.53 -14.54
N LEU A 108 3.27 8.11 -13.63
CA LEU A 108 3.57 8.18 -12.21
C LEU A 108 3.17 6.88 -11.49
N THR A 109 3.94 6.46 -10.47
CA THR A 109 3.57 5.26 -9.66
C THR A 109 2.71 5.64 -8.47
N ILE A 110 1.83 4.75 -8.02
CA ILE A 110 0.98 4.93 -6.83
C ILE A 110 1.79 5.46 -5.64
N ARG A 111 2.93 4.82 -5.37
CA ARG A 111 3.83 5.24 -4.28
C ARG A 111 4.33 6.67 -4.42
N GLN A 112 4.72 7.08 -5.62
CA GLN A 112 5.20 8.46 -5.84
C GLN A 112 4.08 9.48 -5.72
N TYR A 113 2.86 9.12 -6.13
CA TYR A 113 1.70 10.01 -6.02
C TYR A 113 1.43 10.32 -4.55
N TYR A 114 1.27 9.28 -3.74
CA TYR A 114 0.96 9.46 -2.31
C TYR A 114 2.14 10.03 -1.52
N ALA A 115 3.39 9.69 -1.88
CA ALA A 115 4.56 10.33 -1.28
C ALA A 115 4.58 11.84 -1.55
N ALA A 116 4.28 12.26 -2.78
CA ALA A 116 4.18 13.67 -3.15
C ALA A 116 2.99 14.37 -2.47
N GLN A 117 1.90 13.65 -2.23
CA GLN A 117 0.71 14.18 -1.56
C GLN A 117 0.91 14.41 -0.06
N ILE A 118 1.65 13.54 0.62
CA ILE A 118 1.98 13.69 2.05
C ILE A 118 3.09 14.72 2.28
N GLN A 119 3.93 14.97 1.27
CA GLN A 119 5.05 15.91 1.36
C GLN A 119 4.57 17.34 1.73
N THR A 120 5.12 17.89 2.81
CA THR A 120 4.86 19.29 3.19
C THR A 120 5.51 20.26 2.22
N ARG A 121 4.74 21.22 1.71
CA ARG A 121 5.22 22.31 0.84
C ARG A 121 4.72 23.64 1.37
N LEU A 122 5.59 24.66 1.35
CA LEU A 122 5.27 26.00 1.89
C LEU A 122 4.07 26.67 1.19
N ASN A 123 3.86 26.36 -0.10
CA ASN A 123 2.81 26.96 -0.93
C ASN A 123 1.50 26.14 -0.97
N GLN A 124 1.37 25.09 -0.16
CA GLN A 124 0.19 24.23 -0.14
C GLN A 124 -0.43 24.14 1.26
N GLY A 125 -1.74 23.88 1.31
CA GLY A 125 -2.45 23.73 2.57
C GLY A 125 -2.02 22.47 3.32
N MET A 126 -1.73 22.61 4.62
CA MET A 126 -1.33 21.48 5.47
C MET A 126 -2.53 20.64 5.97
N THR A 127 -3.66 20.63 5.26
CA THR A 127 -4.90 19.97 5.72
C THR A 127 -4.67 18.49 6.02
N LEU A 128 -3.96 17.80 5.12
CA LEU A 128 -3.64 16.38 5.26
C LEU A 128 -2.76 16.13 6.49
N VAL A 129 -1.64 16.86 6.58
CA VAL A 129 -0.64 16.69 7.64
C VAL A 129 -1.19 17.10 9.02
N LYS A 130 -2.14 18.04 9.07
CA LYS A 130 -2.83 18.45 10.31
C LYS A 130 -4.02 17.56 10.69
N GLY A 131 -4.26 16.47 9.94
CA GLY A 131 -5.30 15.49 10.23
C GLY A 131 -5.05 14.61 11.46
N ASP A 132 -3.86 14.70 12.08
CA ASP A 132 -3.44 13.96 13.28
C ASP A 132 -3.80 12.46 13.19
N ARG A 133 -4.67 11.92 14.04
CA ARG A 133 -5.09 10.50 13.99
C ARG A 133 -5.66 10.09 12.63
N LEU A 134 -6.38 10.99 11.95
CA LEU A 134 -6.95 10.72 10.64
C LEU A 134 -5.86 10.59 9.57
N LEU A 135 -4.75 11.34 9.70
CA LEU A 135 -3.58 11.19 8.84
C LEU A 135 -2.94 9.81 9.03
N HIS A 136 -2.83 9.33 10.26
CA HIS A 136 -2.24 8.01 10.53
C HIS A 136 -3.06 6.90 9.87
N GLN A 137 -4.39 6.96 10.00
CA GLN A 137 -5.28 6.02 9.34
C GLN A 137 -5.13 6.10 7.81
N TYR A 138 -5.12 7.32 7.26
CA TYR A 138 -4.89 7.55 5.84
C TYR A 138 -3.55 6.98 5.34
N ALA A 139 -2.47 7.14 6.11
CA ALA A 139 -1.16 6.63 5.75
C ALA A 139 -1.11 5.10 5.72
N VAL A 140 -1.78 4.43 6.67
CA VAL A 140 -1.92 2.97 6.68
C VAL A 140 -2.74 2.50 5.49
N ASP A 141 -3.84 3.18 5.17
CA ASP A 141 -4.67 2.85 4.01
C ASP A 141 -3.92 3.02 2.69
N ILE A 142 -3.14 4.09 2.53
CA ILE A 142 -2.23 4.27 1.39
C ILE A 142 -1.26 3.10 1.29
N PHE A 143 -0.61 2.73 2.40
CA PHE A 143 0.37 1.65 2.42
C PHE A 143 -0.26 0.35 1.95
N THR A 144 -1.43 0.00 2.50
CA THR A 144 -2.15 -1.21 2.08
C THR A 144 -2.58 -1.17 0.62
N THR A 145 -2.98 0.00 0.10
CA THR A 145 -3.34 0.18 -1.32
C THR A 145 -2.13 -0.04 -2.24
N ILE A 146 -0.95 0.47 -1.86
CA ILE A 146 0.31 0.26 -2.59
C ILE A 146 0.68 -1.23 -2.59
N GLU A 147 0.57 -1.90 -1.44
CA GLU A 147 0.88 -3.32 -1.33
C GLU A 147 -0.14 -4.18 -2.11
N GLU A 148 -1.41 -3.80 -2.09
CA GLU A 148 -2.45 -4.47 -2.88
C GLU A 148 -2.18 -4.36 -4.39
N ASP A 149 -1.80 -3.18 -4.88
CA ASP A 149 -1.41 -2.99 -6.29
C ASP A 149 -0.20 -3.86 -6.67
N ARG A 150 0.82 -3.94 -5.81
CA ARG A 150 1.99 -4.82 -6.00
C ARG A 150 1.59 -6.29 -6.07
N LEU A 151 0.71 -6.73 -5.17
CA LEU A 151 0.19 -8.10 -5.15
C LEU A 151 -0.68 -8.39 -6.37
N ARG A 152 -1.49 -7.42 -6.82
CA ARG A 152 -2.30 -7.50 -8.04
C ARG A 152 -1.41 -7.65 -9.27
N TRP A 153 -0.34 -6.87 -9.36
CA TRP A 153 0.66 -7.01 -10.42
C TRP A 153 1.32 -8.38 -10.39
N ALA A 154 1.81 -8.83 -9.22
CA ALA A 154 2.44 -10.14 -9.11
C ALA A 154 1.48 -11.26 -9.50
N ARG A 155 0.19 -11.12 -9.16
CA ARG A 155 -0.86 -12.07 -9.55
C ARG A 155 -1.10 -12.14 -11.04
N ASN A 156 -1.12 -11.00 -11.71
CA ASN A 156 -1.40 -10.93 -13.14
C ASN A 156 -0.20 -11.31 -14.02
N ASN A 157 1.03 -11.25 -13.48
CA ASN A 157 2.28 -11.50 -14.22
C ASN A 157 3.01 -12.77 -13.74
N GLN A 158 2.25 -13.80 -13.34
CA GLN A 158 2.81 -15.06 -12.82
C GLN A 158 3.66 -15.83 -13.84
N ASP A 159 3.32 -15.72 -15.11
CA ASP A 159 4.07 -16.24 -16.25
C ASP A 159 5.49 -15.68 -16.32
N VAL A 160 5.66 -14.36 -16.17
CA VAL A 160 6.98 -13.72 -16.11
C VAL A 160 7.77 -14.20 -14.90
N LEU A 161 7.14 -14.22 -13.72
CA LEU A 161 7.77 -14.66 -12.47
C LEU A 161 8.18 -16.15 -12.49
N ARG A 162 7.42 -16.98 -13.22
CA ARG A 162 7.76 -18.40 -13.44
C ARG A 162 8.91 -18.55 -14.41
N ALA A 163 8.97 -17.75 -15.47
CA ALA A 163 10.07 -17.80 -16.43
C ALA A 163 11.40 -17.47 -15.75
N GLU A 164 11.44 -16.39 -14.94
CA GLU A 164 12.61 -16.01 -14.14
C GLU A 164 13.01 -17.10 -13.14
N LEU A 165 12.03 -17.72 -12.46
CA LEU A 165 12.30 -18.83 -11.56
C LEU A 165 12.92 -20.01 -12.30
N ASN A 166 12.37 -20.37 -13.45
CA ASN A 166 12.84 -21.51 -14.24
C ASN A 166 14.26 -21.25 -14.76
N SER A 167 14.61 -20.03 -15.17
CA SER A 167 16.00 -19.70 -15.54
C SER A 167 16.95 -19.82 -14.36
N ASN A 168 16.54 -19.34 -13.18
CA ASN A 168 17.36 -19.43 -11.96
C ASN A 168 17.54 -20.89 -11.50
N VAL A 169 16.49 -21.70 -11.58
CA VAL A 169 16.55 -23.13 -11.25
C VAL A 169 17.40 -23.90 -12.26
N LEU A 170 17.28 -23.61 -13.56
CA LEU A 170 18.13 -24.24 -14.58
C LEU A 170 19.61 -23.92 -14.35
N ASP A 171 19.95 -22.69 -13.98
CA ASP A 171 21.32 -22.31 -13.61
C ASP A 171 21.79 -23.04 -12.34
N ALA A 172 20.96 -23.14 -11.30
CA ALA A 172 21.28 -23.87 -10.06
C ALA A 172 21.46 -25.38 -10.28
N VAL A 173 20.58 -26.02 -11.07
CA VAL A 173 20.68 -27.43 -11.45
C VAL A 173 21.93 -27.68 -12.30
N SER A 174 22.28 -26.76 -13.21
CA SER A 174 23.53 -26.85 -13.97
C SER A 174 24.79 -26.82 -13.07
N LYS A 175 24.69 -26.20 -11.89
CA LYS A 175 25.73 -26.14 -10.85
C LYS A 175 25.70 -27.34 -9.89
N GLY A 176 24.82 -28.32 -10.11
CA GLY A 176 24.75 -29.57 -9.36
C GLY A 176 23.86 -29.55 -8.13
N ASP A 177 23.03 -28.51 -7.95
CA ASP A 177 22.12 -28.39 -6.81
C ASP A 177 20.79 -29.13 -7.10
N ALA A 178 20.50 -30.19 -6.33
CA ALA A 178 19.47 -31.18 -6.64
C ALA A 178 18.20 -31.07 -5.78
N ASP A 179 17.90 -29.89 -5.22
CA ASP A 179 16.79 -29.74 -4.28
C ASP A 179 15.47 -29.37 -5.01
N ALA A 180 14.59 -30.36 -5.20
CA ALA A 180 13.37 -30.27 -6.01
C ALA A 180 12.16 -29.58 -5.32
N LYS A 181 12.34 -29.02 -4.11
CA LYS A 181 11.23 -28.47 -3.29
C LYS A 181 10.52 -27.25 -3.89
N ILE A 182 11.09 -26.61 -4.92
CA ILE A 182 10.57 -25.40 -5.55
C ILE A 182 9.56 -25.72 -6.68
N ILE A 183 9.53 -26.96 -7.15
CA ILE A 183 8.69 -27.41 -8.26
C ILE A 183 7.27 -27.68 -7.73
N GLY A 184 6.33 -26.74 -7.97
CA GLY A 184 4.90 -26.95 -7.67
C GLY A 184 4.14 -25.81 -7.01
N GLN A 185 4.73 -24.62 -6.80
CA GLN A 185 4.00 -23.49 -6.21
C GLN A 185 2.99 -22.88 -7.18
N ARG A 186 1.70 -22.91 -6.80
CA ARG A 186 0.58 -22.31 -7.57
C ARG A 186 0.72 -20.79 -7.74
N PHE A 187 1.33 -20.11 -6.76
CA PHE A 187 1.50 -18.66 -6.76
C PHE A 187 2.90 -18.27 -6.25
N ILE A 188 3.64 -17.52 -7.06
CA ILE A 188 5.01 -17.08 -6.79
C ILE A 188 4.98 -15.58 -6.52
N LEU A 189 5.57 -15.14 -5.41
CA LEU A 189 5.83 -13.71 -5.23
C LEU A 189 7.28 -13.42 -5.58
N PRO A 190 7.55 -12.24 -6.16
CA PRO A 190 8.90 -11.83 -6.49
C PRO A 190 9.76 -11.67 -5.21
N PRO A 191 11.10 -11.76 -5.35
CA PRO A 191 12.04 -11.47 -4.27
C PRO A 191 11.88 -10.06 -3.68
N SER A 192 11.37 -9.11 -4.46
CA SER A 192 11.07 -7.73 -4.02
C SER A 192 9.99 -7.61 -2.94
N PHE A 193 9.22 -8.68 -2.69
CA PHE A 193 8.20 -8.69 -1.64
C PHE A 193 8.82 -9.00 -0.27
N THR A 194 8.86 -7.99 0.61
CA THR A 194 9.53 -8.05 1.92
C THR A 194 8.94 -9.12 2.84
N GLY A 195 9.81 -9.80 3.59
CA GLY A 195 9.42 -10.79 4.61
C GLY A 195 9.14 -12.20 4.07
N ARG A 196 9.24 -12.44 2.75
CA ARG A 196 9.13 -13.78 2.18
C ARG A 196 10.45 -14.56 2.17
N PRO A 197 10.39 -15.91 2.08
CA PRO A 197 11.59 -16.74 1.97
C PRO A 197 12.53 -16.31 0.82
N ARG A 198 11.98 -15.95 -0.35
CA ARG A 198 12.79 -15.49 -1.50
C ARG A 198 13.50 -14.16 -1.22
N TYR A 199 12.83 -13.23 -0.57
CA TYR A 199 13.42 -11.96 -0.13
C TYR A 199 14.59 -12.21 0.84
N LEU A 200 14.42 -13.12 1.80
CA LEU A 200 15.46 -13.45 2.77
C LEU A 200 16.67 -14.14 2.11
N VAL A 201 16.43 -15.07 1.18
CA VAL A 201 17.49 -15.75 0.43
C VAL A 201 18.25 -14.77 -0.45
N GLU A 202 17.57 -13.87 -1.15
CA GLU A 202 18.22 -12.81 -1.94
C GLU A 202 19.08 -11.90 -1.05
N LYS A 203 18.55 -11.44 0.10
CA LYS A 203 19.32 -10.61 1.04
C LYS A 203 20.51 -11.33 1.65
N TYR A 204 20.38 -12.64 1.87
CA TYR A 204 21.50 -13.47 2.30
C TYR A 204 22.58 -13.55 1.21
N HIS A 205 22.20 -13.79 -0.05
CA HIS A 205 23.16 -13.78 -1.16
C HIS A 205 23.83 -12.43 -1.37
N ASP A 206 23.08 -11.32 -1.28
CA ASP A 206 23.63 -9.97 -1.31
C ASP A 206 24.68 -9.78 -0.20
N ALA A 207 24.35 -10.17 1.04
CA ALA A 207 25.26 -10.07 2.16
C ALA A 207 26.52 -10.94 1.97
N MET A 208 26.37 -12.18 1.47
CA MET A 208 27.50 -13.06 1.16
C MET A 208 28.39 -12.50 0.04
N ALA A 209 27.80 -11.86 -0.97
CA ALA A 209 28.55 -11.19 -2.04
C ALA A 209 29.37 -10.01 -1.48
N ILE A 210 28.80 -9.21 -0.58
CA ILE A 210 29.51 -8.14 0.12
C ILE A 210 30.65 -8.72 0.98
N CYS A 211 30.39 -9.79 1.74
CA CYS A 211 31.42 -10.43 2.57
C CYS A 211 32.56 -11.01 1.72
N ARG A 212 32.27 -11.50 0.52
CA ARG A 212 33.28 -12.00 -0.40
C ARG A 212 34.20 -10.88 -0.91
N GLU A 213 33.65 -9.70 -1.16
CA GLU A 213 34.41 -8.55 -1.70
C GLU A 213 35.19 -7.81 -0.60
N TYR A 214 34.55 -7.54 0.54
CA TYR A 214 35.10 -6.69 1.60
C TYR A 214 35.63 -7.45 2.81
N GLY A 215 35.49 -8.78 2.83
CA GLY A 215 35.84 -9.62 3.96
C GLY A 215 34.70 -9.79 4.97
N ASN A 216 34.93 -10.60 5.98
CA ASN A 216 33.92 -10.95 6.98
C ASN A 216 33.57 -9.72 7.84
N PRO A 217 32.30 -9.55 8.24
CA PRO A 217 31.91 -8.46 9.12
C PRO A 217 32.47 -8.68 10.53
N ASP A 218 33.21 -7.69 11.03
CA ASP A 218 33.77 -7.73 12.38
C ASP A 218 32.79 -7.25 13.46
N LEU A 219 31.75 -6.50 13.08
CA LEU A 219 30.83 -5.85 14.00
C LEU A 219 29.38 -6.14 13.62
N PHE A 220 28.59 -6.54 14.63
CA PHE A 220 27.15 -6.68 14.52
C PHE A 220 26.47 -5.60 15.37
N ILE A 221 25.92 -4.57 14.73
CA ILE A 221 25.19 -3.48 15.42
C ILE A 221 23.69 -3.73 15.30
N THR A 222 23.01 -3.83 16.43
CA THR A 222 21.55 -3.77 16.50
C THR A 222 21.11 -2.42 17.06
N MET A 223 20.41 -1.61 16.26
CA MET A 223 19.73 -0.41 16.75
C MET A 223 18.30 -0.77 17.17
N THR A 224 18.03 -0.74 18.47
CA THR A 224 16.67 -0.83 19.02
C THR A 224 16.15 0.58 19.27
N ALA A 225 15.10 0.97 18.55
CA ALA A 225 14.39 2.22 18.83
C ALA A 225 13.53 2.02 20.09
N ASN A 226 13.84 2.77 21.16
CA ASN A 226 12.99 2.84 22.35
C ASN A 226 11.90 3.89 22.09
N PRO A 227 10.61 3.53 22.02
CA PRO A 227 9.53 4.49 21.79
C PRO A 227 9.32 5.47 22.96
N ASN A 228 9.97 5.25 24.11
CA ASN A 228 9.92 6.11 25.29
C ASN A 228 11.10 7.11 25.41
N TRP A 229 11.98 7.20 24.41
CA TRP A 229 13.07 8.18 24.39
C TRP A 229 12.63 9.47 23.69
#